data_AF-A0A9W4WXY6-F1
#
_entry.id   AF-A0A9W4WXY6-F1
#
_cell.length_a   1.000
_cell.length_b   1.000
_cell.length_c   1.000
_cell.angle_alpha   90.00
_cell.angle_beta   90.00
_cell.angle_gamma   90.00
#
_symmetry.space_group_name_H-M   'P 1'
#
loop_
_entity.id
_entity.type
_entity.pdbx_description
1 polymer ?
#
loop_
_entity_poly.entity_id
_entity_poly.type
_entity_poly.pdbx_seq_one_letter_code
_entity_poly.pdbx_strand_id
1 'polypeptide(L)'
;MSKSQIDYIWSSAEVVSHFTSCEVLDVDPSLSDNSMVTFSVENFLDIKNKKRNIPSKKIYDYDKMTSDKWDSFSNKVDALANGCYLR
;
A
#
# COMPACT_ATOMS: atom_id res chain seq x y z
N MET A 1 -5.80 -26.04 -20.79
CA MET A 1 -4.81 -25.09 -20.27
C MET A 1 -4.21 -25.66 -19.00
N SER A 2 -2.89 -25.69 -18.89
CA SER A 2 -2.20 -26.13 -17.68
C SER A 2 -2.42 -25.10 -16.58
N LYS A 3 -2.83 -25.52 -15.38
CA LYS A 3 -2.82 -24.63 -14.21
C LYS A 3 -1.42 -24.58 -13.65
N SER A 4 -0.92 -23.38 -13.39
CA SER A 4 0.41 -23.14 -12.82
C SER A 4 0.25 -22.26 -11.59
N GLN A 5 1.03 -22.53 -10.55
CA GLN A 5 1.12 -21.66 -9.38
C GLN A 5 2.43 -20.89 -9.45
N ILE A 6 2.35 -19.61 -9.84
CA ILE A 6 3.51 -18.74 -10.07
C ILE A 6 3.53 -17.51 -9.16
N ASP A 7 2.40 -17.20 -8.53
CA ASP A 7 2.27 -16.09 -7.59
C ASP A 7 2.41 -16.57 -6.14
N TYR A 8 3.31 -15.92 -5.41
CA TYR A 8 3.64 -16.30 -4.03
C TYR A 8 3.72 -15.07 -3.12
N ILE A 9 3.36 -15.28 -1.86
CA ILE A 9 3.57 -14.31 -0.78
C ILE A 9 4.55 -14.94 0.21
N TRP A 10 5.71 -14.32 0.39
CA TRP A 10 6.74 -14.78 1.31
C TRP A 10 6.94 -13.76 2.43
N SER A 11 7.14 -14.27 3.65
CA SER A 11 7.40 -13.46 4.83
C SER A 11 8.31 -14.21 5.80
N SER A 12 8.75 -13.54 6.87
CA SER A 12 9.49 -14.20 7.94
C SER A 12 8.61 -15.21 8.67
N ALA A 13 9.22 -16.26 9.24
CA ALA A 13 8.49 -17.28 9.99
C ALA A 13 7.68 -16.69 11.16
N GLU A 14 8.20 -15.63 11.78
CA GLU A 14 7.52 -14.85 12.82
C GLU A 14 6.20 -14.28 12.32
N VAL A 15 6.21 -13.58 11.17
CA VAL A 15 5.01 -12.96 10.60
C VAL A 15 4.02 -14.02 10.10
N VAL A 16 4.51 -15.11 9.50
CA VAL A 16 3.68 -16.24 9.04
C VAL A 16 2.95 -16.91 10.21
N SER A 17 3.53 -16.95 11.41
CA SER A 17 2.87 -17.52 12.59
C SER A 17 1.61 -16.75 13.02
N HIS A 18 1.45 -15.50 12.56
CA HIS A 18 0.28 -14.66 12.79
C HIS A 18 -0.72 -14.67 11.63
N PHE A 19 -0.52 -15.50 10.60
CA PHE A 19 -1.47 -15.59 9.49
C PHE A 19 -2.78 -16.22 9.97
N THR A 20 -3.90 -15.53 9.75
CA THR A 20 -5.24 -16.00 10.11
C THR A 20 -5.95 -16.64 8.93
N SER A 21 -5.64 -16.22 7.70
CA SER A 21 -6.15 -16.83 6.47
C SER A 21 -5.20 -16.63 5.29
N CYS A 22 -5.25 -17.56 4.33
CA CYS A 22 -4.62 -17.45 3.03
C CYS A 22 -5.48 -18.21 2.02
N GLU A 23 -5.96 -17.54 1.00
CA GLU A 23 -6.88 -18.11 0.01
C GLU A 23 -6.55 -17.61 -1.41
N VAL A 24 -6.98 -18.40 -2.39
CA VAL A 24 -6.89 -18.04 -3.81
C VAL A 24 -8.29 -17.71 -4.29
N LEU A 25 -8.49 -16.49 -4.74
CA LEU A 25 -9.75 -15.99 -5.27
C LEU A 25 -9.68 -16.00 -6.80
N ASP A 26 -10.61 -16.73 -7.43
CA ASP A 26 -10.73 -16.70 -8.88
C ASP A 26 -11.21 -15.32 -9.33
N VAL A 27 -10.51 -14.77 -10.30
CA VAL A 27 -10.84 -13.49 -10.92
C VAL A 27 -11.58 -13.76 -12.22
N ASP A 28 -12.48 -12.86 -12.59
CA ASP A 28 -13.14 -12.90 -13.89
C ASP A 28 -12.09 -12.99 -15.01
N PRO A 29 -12.12 -14.03 -15.87
CA PRO A 29 -11.16 -14.21 -16.96
C PRO A 29 -11.12 -13.06 -17.97
N SER A 30 -12.16 -12.20 -18.02
CA SER A 30 -12.16 -10.98 -18.84
C SER A 30 -11.27 -9.87 -18.28
N LEU A 31 -10.92 -9.93 -16.99
CA LEU A 31 -10.04 -8.97 -16.32
C LEU A 31 -8.60 -9.46 -16.19
N SER A 32 -8.42 -10.75 -15.90
CA SER A 32 -7.12 -11.36 -15.64
C SER A 32 -7.18 -12.86 -15.93
N ASP A 33 -6.11 -13.42 -16.52
CA ASP A 33 -5.91 -14.86 -16.68
C ASP A 33 -5.38 -15.53 -15.39
N ASN A 34 -4.90 -14.73 -14.44
CA ASN A 34 -4.44 -15.16 -13.12
C ASN A 34 -5.51 -14.96 -12.04
N SER A 35 -5.58 -15.92 -11.11
CA SER A 35 -6.33 -15.79 -9.86
C SER A 35 -5.56 -14.91 -8.85
N MET A 36 -6.28 -14.27 -7.93
CA MET A 36 -5.72 -13.42 -6.88
C MET A 36 -5.38 -14.25 -5.64
N VAL A 37 -4.26 -13.95 -4.97
CA VAL A 37 -3.92 -14.53 -3.67
C VAL A 37 -4.19 -13.49 -2.58
N THR A 38 -5.03 -13.80 -1.61
CA THR A 38 -5.33 -12.95 -0.45
C THR A 38 -4.89 -13.64 0.84
N PHE A 39 -4.41 -12.84 1.80
CA PHE A 39 -4.05 -13.33 3.13
C PHE A 39 -4.44 -12.31 4.19
N SER A 40 -4.73 -12.81 5.38
CA SER A 40 -4.98 -11.98 6.56
C SER A 40 -3.99 -12.33 7.65
N VAL A 41 -3.57 -11.33 8.40
CA VAL A 41 -2.61 -11.46 9.50
C VAL A 41 -3.22 -10.78 10.72
N GLU A 42 -3.07 -11.42 11.87
CA GLU A 42 -3.41 -10.78 13.15
C GLU A 42 -2.63 -9.47 13.30
N ASN A 43 -3.30 -8.39 13.69
CA ASN A 43 -2.65 -7.09 13.83
C ASN A 43 -1.78 -7.06 15.09
N PHE A 44 -0.57 -7.62 15.01
CA PHE A 44 0.42 -7.63 16.09
C PHE A 44 1.23 -6.33 16.18
N LEU A 45 1.10 -5.43 15.20
CA LEU A 45 1.91 -4.20 15.13
C LEU A 45 1.37 -3.05 15.99
N ASP A 46 0.31 -3.28 16.79
CA ASP A 46 -0.47 -2.25 17.53
C ASP A 46 -0.68 -0.98 16.68
N ILE A 47 -0.84 -1.17 15.37
CA ILE A 47 -1.22 -0.12 14.46
C ILE A 47 -2.66 0.11 14.81
N LYS A 48 -2.91 1.04 15.75
CA LYS A 48 -4.23 1.65 15.89
C LYS A 48 -4.67 1.93 14.46
N ASN A 49 -5.88 1.52 14.11
CA ASN A 49 -6.61 2.01 12.95
C ASN A 49 -6.79 3.52 13.14
N LYS A 50 -5.69 4.29 13.12
CA LYS A 50 -5.70 5.64 12.62
C LYS A 50 -6.34 5.40 11.28
N LYS A 51 -7.56 5.91 11.10
CA LYS A 51 -8.00 6.35 9.79
C LYS A 51 -6.78 7.09 9.27
N ARG A 52 -5.95 6.43 8.45
CA ARG A 52 -4.95 7.14 7.71
C ARG A 52 -5.87 8.13 7.00
N ASN A 53 -5.76 9.40 7.36
CA ASN A 53 -5.86 10.43 6.35
C ASN A 53 -4.73 10.04 5.41
N ILE A 54 -4.96 9.02 4.56
CA ILE A 54 -4.20 8.80 3.36
C ILE A 54 -4.42 10.17 2.73
N PRO A 55 -3.39 11.05 2.72
CA PRO A 55 -3.56 12.30 2.04
C PRO A 55 -3.93 11.83 0.64
N SER A 56 -5.16 12.13 0.19
CA SER A 56 -5.51 11.92 -1.21
C SER A 56 -4.33 12.50 -1.96
N LYS A 57 -3.59 11.63 -2.67
CA LYS A 57 -2.33 12.02 -3.31
C LYS A 57 -2.69 13.25 -4.11
N LYS A 58 -2.30 14.44 -3.62
CA LYS A 58 -2.69 15.69 -4.26
C LYS A 58 -1.89 15.67 -5.55
N ILE A 59 -2.56 15.35 -6.65
CA ILE A 59 -1.99 15.49 -7.97
C ILE A 59 -1.92 17.00 -8.18
N TYR A 60 -0.71 17.53 -8.14
CA TYR A 60 -0.47 18.93 -8.42
C TYR A 60 -0.51 19.10 -9.93
N ASP A 61 -1.48 19.89 -10.39
CA ASP A 61 -1.54 20.36 -11.76
C ASP A 61 -0.54 21.52 -11.89
N TYR A 62 0.63 21.24 -12.45
CA TYR A 62 1.75 22.19 -12.55
C TYR A 62 1.38 23.42 -13.37
N ASP A 63 0.53 23.26 -14.37
CA ASP A 63 0.05 24.35 -15.23
C ASP A 63 -0.89 25.30 -14.46
N LYS A 64 -1.39 24.90 -13.28
CA LYS A 64 -2.28 25.68 -12.41
C LYS A 64 -1.67 26.00 -11.05
N MET A 65 -0.35 25.90 -10.91
CA MET A 65 0.36 26.31 -9.71
C MET A 65 0.52 27.84 -9.66
N THR A 66 -0.20 28.46 -8.72
CA THR A 66 0.00 29.86 -8.32
C THR A 66 1.11 29.95 -7.28
N SER A 67 1.66 31.15 -7.02
CA SER A 67 2.73 31.35 -6.02
C SER A 67 2.39 30.73 -4.66
N ASP A 68 1.19 31.01 -4.13
CA ASP A 68 0.75 30.47 -2.84
C ASP A 68 0.68 28.93 -2.81
N LYS A 69 0.39 28.29 -3.95
CA LYS A 69 0.38 26.82 -4.07
C LYS A 69 1.79 26.25 -4.13
N TRP A 70 2.73 26.96 -4.76
CA TRP A 70 4.14 26.62 -4.76
C TRP A 70 4.75 26.69 -3.36
N ASP A 71 4.43 27.75 -2.62
CA ASP A 71 4.92 27.92 -1.24
C ASP A 71 4.38 26.80 -0.33
N SER A 72 3.11 26.41 -0.50
CA SER A 72 2.53 25.27 0.23
C SER A 72 3.11 23.92 -0.19
N PHE A 73 3.52 23.76 -1.46
CA PHE A 73 4.17 22.55 -1.96
C PHE A 73 5.58 22.39 -1.42
N SER A 74 6.42 23.45 -1.48
CA SER A 74 7.79 23.43 -0.96
C SER A 74 7.82 23.02 0.50
N ASN A 75 7.03 23.69 1.34
CA ASN A 75 6.96 23.41 2.78
C ASN A 75 6.56 21.96 3.11
N LYS A 76 5.78 21.29 2.25
CA LYS A 76 5.42 19.87 2.45
C LYS A 76 6.51 18.90 2.04
N VAL A 77 7.20 19.16 0.93
CA VAL A 77 8.36 18.37 0.51
C VAL A 77 9.45 18.47 1.58
N ASP A 78 9.70 19.68 2.08
CA ASP A 78 10.67 19.94 3.13
C ASP A 78 10.29 19.25 4.45
N ALA A 79 9.02 19.22 4.82
CA ALA A 79 8.54 18.49 6.01
C ALA A 79 8.68 16.96 5.86
N LEU A 80 8.48 16.40 4.67
CA LEU A 80 8.66 14.97 4.40
C LEU A 80 10.13 14.57 4.37
N ALA A 81 11.01 15.41 3.80
CA ALA A 81 12.45 15.19 3.80
C ALA A 81 13.06 15.29 5.20
N ASN A 82 12.61 16.27 6.00
CA ASN A 82 13.10 16.47 7.38
C ASN A 82 12.45 15.54 8.42
N GLY A 83 11.28 14.97 8.10
CA GLY A 83 10.53 14.09 8.99
C GLY A 83 10.90 12.61 8.90
N CYS A 84 11.76 12.23 7.95
CA CYS A 84 12.22 10.84 7.80
C CYS A 84 13.36 10.52 8.78
N TYR A 85 13.08 10.57 10.08
CA TYR A 85 13.87 9.88 11.09
C TYR A 85 13.29 8.47 11.25
N LEU A 86 13.85 7.50 10.53
CA LEU A 86 13.72 6.10 10.90
C LEU A 86 14.64 5.86 12.10
N ARG A 87 14.05 5.78 13.29
CA ARG A 87 14.59 5.07 14.45
C ARG A 87 13.70 3.86 14.71
#